data_AF-A0A524JY96-F1
#
_entry.id   AF-A0A524JY96-F1
#
_cell.length_a   1.000
_cell.length_b   1.000
_cell.length_c   1.000
_cell.angle_alpha   90.00
_cell.angle_beta   90.00
_cell.angle_gamma   90.00
#
_symmetry.space_group_name_H-M   'P 1'
#
loop_
_entity.id
_entity.type
_entity.pdbx_description
1 polymer ?
#
loop_
_entity_poly.entity_id
_entity_poly.type
_entity_poly.pdbx_seq_one_letter_code
_entity_poly.pdbx_strand_id
1 'polypeptide(L)'
;MTHESDNRDLKTAKDDTNPFGRAALRRSLKFRHWAIGIAAAAIVVLGLILIFRPALAEREPAINPLDAAKGQEQRKQPAMFKDRLAAQLQVNEIIAMETVARRDKQMLLELFGKLQETSPVDIRDWDFSNLSEGQMETLRQRARSGEPTSADFLALSSRYHSLKNRISGLEKRLGQPRVVVSGDTHFQIVYDFLSVRTGKSAAEAQRIIQDTQFQDPLLPGFKVWNFWLPDGFCTFVTQGTAHLTPAETARQAKETALVRLNSLFYISGSVTGLHERKTLISGFLKSTRLAEISPGQFRLSIDLRSQQHIRVQAAALQLKKVSALTIFPREFNAGKDYAVRLGPRGNWIQVTILKKRIFRGRRIVIAVE
;
A
#
# COMPACT_ATOMS: atom_id res chain seq x y z
N MET A 1 38.26 48.33 -56.04
CA MET A 1 38.89 48.30 -54.71
C MET A 1 38.78 46.87 -54.20
N THR A 2 39.93 46.31 -53.90
CA THR A 2 40.30 44.89 -53.78
C THR A 2 40.10 44.34 -52.37
N HIS A 3 39.61 43.10 -52.29
CA HIS A 3 39.76 42.11 -51.20
C HIS A 3 39.08 40.84 -51.75
N GLU A 4 39.71 39.81 -52.32
CA GLU A 4 40.97 39.08 -52.09
C GLU A 4 41.09 38.40 -50.72
N SER A 5 40.89 37.08 -50.82
CA SER A 5 41.35 35.92 -50.03
C SER A 5 41.09 35.85 -48.51
N ASP A 6 40.46 34.75 -48.07
CA ASP A 6 41.26 33.68 -47.45
C ASP A 6 40.54 32.33 -47.46
N ASN A 7 41.23 31.33 -47.96
CA ASN A 7 40.82 29.95 -48.12
C ASN A 7 41.81 29.12 -47.27
N ARG A 8 41.36 28.50 -46.17
CA ARG A 8 42.21 27.63 -45.35
C ARG A 8 41.50 26.37 -44.86
N ASP A 9 42.02 25.26 -45.38
CA ASP A 9 42.40 24.04 -44.68
C ASP A 9 41.34 23.08 -44.11
N LEU A 10 40.94 22.16 -44.98
CA LEU A 10 40.56 20.79 -44.63
C LEU A 10 41.76 20.04 -44.05
N LYS A 11 41.72 19.70 -42.76
CA LYS A 11 42.56 18.67 -42.15
C LYS A 11 41.73 17.55 -41.54
N THR A 12 42.07 16.34 -41.96
CA THR A 12 41.63 15.04 -41.49
C THR A 12 42.26 14.67 -40.14
N ALA A 13 41.44 14.13 -39.22
CA ALA A 13 41.86 13.31 -38.07
C ALA A 13 40.64 12.46 -37.66
N LYS A 14 40.55 11.17 -38.01
CA LYS A 14 41.18 9.98 -37.40
C LYS A 14 40.62 9.64 -36.02
N ASP A 15 39.63 8.74 -36.05
CA ASP A 15 39.52 7.52 -35.25
C ASP A 15 39.74 7.63 -33.73
N ASP A 16 38.64 7.69 -32.97
CA ASP A 16 38.63 7.38 -31.53
C ASP A 16 37.50 6.39 -31.21
N THR A 17 37.94 5.20 -30.82
CA THR A 17 37.14 4.06 -30.39
C THR A 17 36.31 4.39 -29.15
N ASN A 18 34.98 4.28 -29.25
CA ASN A 18 34.06 4.45 -28.13
C ASN A 18 33.97 3.16 -27.28
N PRO A 19 34.51 3.11 -26.04
CA PRO A 19 34.52 1.90 -25.21
C PRO A 19 33.17 1.58 -24.55
N PHE A 20 32.14 2.44 -24.68
CA PHE A 20 30.87 2.26 -23.98
C PHE A 20 29.89 1.29 -24.65
N GLY A 21 30.07 0.96 -25.94
CA GLY A 21 29.14 0.09 -26.67
C GLY A 21 29.15 -1.38 -26.23
N ARG A 22 30.28 -1.90 -25.74
CA ARG A 22 30.42 -3.34 -25.40
C ARG A 22 29.92 -3.67 -23.98
N ALA A 23 29.84 -2.71 -23.07
CA ALA A 23 29.34 -2.91 -21.71
C ALA A 23 27.81 -3.02 -21.65
N ALA A 24 27.09 -2.30 -22.52
CA ALA A 24 25.63 -2.32 -22.59
C ALA A 24 25.09 -3.66 -23.14
N LEU A 25 25.75 -4.23 -24.17
CA LEU A 25 25.35 -5.52 -24.74
C LEU A 25 25.52 -6.71 -23.77
N ARG A 26 26.52 -6.67 -22.88
CA ARG A 26 26.72 -7.73 -21.87
C ARG A 26 25.68 -7.69 -20.74
N ARG A 27 25.05 -6.54 -20.47
CA ARG A 27 23.99 -6.43 -19.45
C ARG A 27 22.64 -6.95 -19.97
N SER A 28 22.30 -6.79 -21.26
CA SER A 28 21.03 -7.29 -21.80
C SER A 28 20.98 -8.81 -21.90
N LEU A 29 22.10 -9.48 -22.20
CA LEU A 29 22.16 -10.95 -22.21
C LEU A 29 21.97 -11.57 -20.82
N LYS A 30 22.56 -10.99 -19.76
CA LYS A 30 22.41 -11.50 -18.39
C LYS A 30 20.97 -11.39 -17.88
N PHE A 31 20.23 -10.38 -18.33
CA PHE A 31 18.82 -10.19 -17.95
C PHE A 31 17.89 -11.25 -18.56
N ARG A 32 18.15 -11.70 -19.79
CA ARG A 32 17.37 -12.76 -20.46
C ARG A 32 17.55 -14.12 -19.77
N HIS A 33 18.76 -14.44 -19.30
CA HIS A 33 19.03 -15.69 -18.59
C HIS A 33 18.39 -15.72 -17.20
N TRP A 34 18.33 -14.58 -16.50
CA TRP A 34 17.67 -14.48 -15.19
C TRP A 34 16.15 -14.65 -15.30
N ALA A 35 15.52 -14.06 -16.33
CA ALA A 35 14.07 -14.21 -16.58
C ALA A 35 13.68 -15.66 -16.94
N ILE A 36 14.50 -16.36 -17.73
CA ILE A 36 14.28 -17.78 -18.06
C ILE A 36 14.43 -18.66 -16.80
N GLY A 37 15.37 -18.33 -15.91
CA GLY A 37 15.55 -19.04 -14.63
C GLY A 37 14.34 -18.98 -13.70
N ILE A 38 13.67 -17.82 -13.60
CA ILE A 38 12.47 -17.65 -12.75
C ILE A 38 11.27 -18.43 -13.32
N ALA A 39 11.08 -18.40 -14.64
CA ALA A 39 10.01 -19.17 -15.29
C ALA A 39 10.20 -20.69 -15.11
N ALA A 40 11.44 -21.17 -15.22
CA ALA A 40 11.77 -22.58 -14.99
C ALA A 40 11.54 -23.00 -13.53
N ALA A 41 11.89 -22.16 -12.55
CA ALA A 41 11.67 -22.45 -11.13
C ALA A 41 10.16 -22.55 -10.79
N ALA A 42 9.31 -21.70 -11.37
CA ALA A 42 7.87 -21.76 -11.17
C ALA A 42 7.24 -23.04 -11.74
N ILE A 43 7.73 -23.54 -12.89
CA ILE A 43 7.27 -24.79 -13.50
C ILE A 43 7.71 -26.00 -12.65
N VAL A 44 8.92 -25.99 -12.08
CA VAL A 44 9.39 -27.06 -11.19
C VAL A 44 8.59 -27.12 -9.88
N VAL A 45 8.24 -25.97 -9.29
CA VAL A 45 7.40 -25.94 -8.08
C VAL A 45 5.98 -26.44 -8.38
N LEU A 46 5.38 -26.06 -9.51
CA LEU A 46 4.08 -26.62 -9.93
C LEU A 46 4.16 -28.13 -10.21
N GLY A 47 5.24 -28.60 -10.84
CA GLY A 47 5.48 -30.02 -11.08
C GLY A 47 5.64 -30.82 -9.78
N LEU A 48 6.39 -30.31 -8.81
CA LEU A 48 6.57 -30.95 -7.50
C LEU A 48 5.25 -31.03 -6.71
N ILE A 49 4.39 -30.00 -6.78
CA ILE A 49 3.06 -30.02 -6.16
C ILE A 49 2.15 -31.08 -6.78
N LEU A 50 2.31 -31.35 -8.08
CA LEU A 50 1.56 -32.40 -8.79
C LEU A 50 2.14 -33.81 -8.56
N ILE A 51 3.46 -33.94 -8.42
CA ILE A 51 4.15 -35.22 -8.20
C ILE A 51 4.04 -35.72 -6.75
N PHE A 52 4.03 -34.82 -5.75
CA PHE A 52 3.92 -35.22 -4.34
C PHE A 52 2.49 -35.42 -3.81
N ARG A 53 1.47 -35.29 -4.67
CA ARG A 53 0.08 -35.52 -4.29
C ARG A 53 -0.31 -36.98 -3.95
N PRO A 54 0.29 -38.05 -4.50
CA PRO A 54 -0.13 -39.41 -4.20
C PRO A 54 0.52 -40.02 -2.94
N ALA A 55 1.53 -39.40 -2.32
CA ALA A 55 2.32 -40.04 -1.25
C ALA A 55 1.77 -39.86 0.19
N LEU A 56 0.57 -39.29 0.36
CA LEU A 56 -0.08 -39.12 1.66
C LEU A 56 -1.32 -40.01 1.87
N ALA A 57 -1.64 -40.87 0.90
CA ALA A 57 -2.66 -41.91 1.06
C ALA A 57 -1.94 -43.24 1.31
N GLU A 58 -1.90 -43.69 2.56
CA GLU A 58 -1.86 -45.09 3.01
C GLU A 58 -1.23 -45.22 4.42
N ARG A 59 -2.02 -44.88 5.43
CA ARG A 59 -2.04 -45.59 6.72
C ARG A 59 -3.49 -45.59 7.17
N GLU A 60 -4.20 -46.68 6.91
CA GLU A 60 -5.56 -46.89 7.42
C GLU A 60 -5.48 -47.30 8.90
N PRO A 61 -5.97 -46.48 9.86
CA PRO A 61 -6.34 -47.00 11.17
C PRO A 61 -7.67 -47.75 11.04
N ALA A 62 -7.79 -48.88 11.75
CA ALA A 62 -9.00 -49.69 11.83
C ALA A 62 -10.22 -48.82 12.19
N ILE A 63 -11.21 -48.78 11.30
CA ILE A 63 -12.38 -47.91 11.37
C ILE A 63 -13.37 -48.50 12.38
N ASN A 64 -13.71 -47.71 13.41
CA ASN A 64 -14.75 -48.00 14.38
C ASN A 64 -16.13 -47.92 13.66
N PRO A 65 -17.03 -48.91 13.75
CA PRO A 65 -18.31 -48.91 13.02
C PRO A 65 -19.25 -47.74 13.35
N LEU A 66 -19.02 -46.99 14.43
CA LEU A 66 -19.72 -45.72 14.70
C LEU A 66 -19.28 -44.53 13.82
N ASP A 67 -18.09 -44.59 13.20
CA ASP A 67 -17.58 -43.54 12.31
C ASP A 67 -18.02 -43.73 10.85
N ALA A 68 -18.50 -44.92 10.47
CA ALA A 68 -19.03 -45.19 9.14
C ALA A 68 -20.32 -44.37 8.83
N ALA A 69 -21.10 -44.03 9.86
CA ALA A 69 -22.28 -43.17 9.73
C ALA A 69 -21.93 -41.67 9.64
N LYS A 70 -20.82 -41.22 10.25
CA LYS A 70 -20.30 -39.85 10.10
C LYS A 70 -19.49 -39.64 8.82
N GLY A 71 -18.95 -40.72 8.25
CA GLY A 71 -18.15 -40.69 7.01
C GLY A 71 -18.94 -40.41 5.72
N GLN A 72 -20.27 -40.56 5.73
CA GLN A 72 -21.11 -40.21 4.57
C GLN A 72 -21.54 -38.74 4.53
N GLU A 73 -21.56 -38.04 5.68
CA GLU A 73 -21.89 -36.61 5.74
C GLU A 73 -20.67 -35.71 5.41
N GLN A 74 -19.45 -36.19 5.69
CA GLN A 74 -18.21 -35.47 5.34
C GLN A 74 -17.76 -35.64 3.88
N ARG A 75 -18.30 -36.61 3.13
CA ARG A 75 -17.97 -36.80 1.70
C ARG A 75 -18.82 -35.97 0.74
N LYS A 76 -19.82 -35.24 1.26
CA LYS A 76 -20.53 -34.18 0.55
C LYS A 76 -19.98 -32.82 0.99
N GLN A 77 -18.70 -32.54 0.74
CA GLN A 77 -18.30 -31.15 0.46
C GLN A 77 -18.65 -30.89 -1.02
N PRO A 78 -19.90 -30.47 -1.33
CA PRO A 78 -20.61 -31.04 -2.47
C PRO A 78 -20.84 -29.98 -3.54
N ALA A 79 -19.98 -29.86 -4.54
CA ALA A 79 -20.12 -28.91 -5.66
C ALA A 79 -20.15 -27.39 -5.31
N MET A 80 -20.61 -26.99 -4.12
CA MET A 80 -20.83 -25.61 -3.69
C MET A 80 -19.56 -24.79 -3.64
N PHE A 81 -18.45 -25.37 -3.18
CA PHE A 81 -17.13 -24.72 -3.20
C PHE A 81 -16.58 -24.43 -4.61
N LYS A 82 -17.11 -25.08 -5.66
CA LYS A 82 -16.55 -24.97 -7.02
C LYS A 82 -16.78 -23.58 -7.62
N ASP A 83 -17.97 -23.02 -7.45
CA ASP A 83 -18.30 -21.72 -8.05
C ASP A 83 -17.54 -20.58 -7.36
N ARG A 84 -17.45 -20.62 -6.03
CA ARG A 84 -16.65 -19.66 -5.26
C ARG A 84 -15.18 -19.74 -5.60
N LEU A 85 -14.63 -20.95 -5.70
CA LEU A 85 -13.24 -21.15 -6.11
C LEU A 85 -13.02 -20.67 -7.55
N ALA A 86 -13.95 -20.92 -8.47
CA ALA A 86 -13.86 -20.46 -9.85
C ALA A 86 -13.85 -18.93 -9.94
N ALA A 87 -14.75 -18.25 -9.21
CA ALA A 87 -14.76 -16.78 -9.13
C ALA A 87 -13.45 -16.25 -8.55
N GLN A 88 -12.97 -16.83 -7.45
CA GLN A 88 -11.70 -16.47 -6.84
C GLN A 88 -10.51 -16.65 -7.79
N LEU A 89 -10.45 -17.75 -8.55
CA LEU A 89 -9.39 -18.01 -9.53
C LEU A 89 -9.41 -16.99 -10.67
N GLN A 90 -10.59 -16.62 -11.18
CA GLN A 90 -10.71 -15.60 -12.21
C GLN A 90 -10.33 -14.21 -11.70
N VAL A 91 -10.71 -13.85 -10.46
CA VAL A 91 -10.25 -12.61 -9.82
C VAL A 91 -8.73 -12.63 -9.63
N ASN A 92 -8.13 -13.76 -9.23
CA ASN A 92 -6.68 -13.89 -9.12
C ASN A 92 -5.97 -13.75 -10.48
N GLU A 93 -6.58 -14.25 -11.55
CA GLU A 93 -6.09 -14.06 -12.91
C GLU A 93 -6.09 -12.57 -13.30
N ILE A 94 -7.16 -11.84 -12.97
CA ILE A 94 -7.22 -10.39 -13.14
C ILE A 94 -6.09 -9.70 -12.37
N ILE A 95 -5.89 -10.03 -11.09
CA ILE A 95 -4.81 -9.44 -10.26
C ILE A 95 -3.44 -9.68 -10.90
N ALA A 96 -3.17 -10.90 -11.37
CA ALA A 96 -1.90 -11.24 -12.01
C ALA A 96 -1.70 -10.43 -13.29
N MET A 97 -2.73 -10.33 -14.15
CA MET A 97 -2.64 -9.54 -15.38
C MET A 97 -2.55 -8.03 -15.13
N GLU A 98 -3.28 -7.48 -14.16
CA GLU A 98 -3.19 -6.06 -13.77
C GLU A 98 -1.77 -5.72 -13.29
N THR A 99 -1.14 -6.63 -12.55
CA THR A 99 0.25 -6.48 -12.09
C THR A 99 1.22 -6.42 -13.26
N VAL A 100 1.12 -7.34 -14.22
CA VAL A 100 1.96 -7.33 -15.43
C VAL A 100 1.69 -6.10 -16.29
N ALA A 101 0.42 -5.75 -16.51
CA ALA A 101 0.04 -4.58 -17.31
C ALA A 101 0.59 -3.27 -16.71
N ARG A 102 0.63 -3.14 -15.37
CA ARG A 102 1.21 -1.95 -14.72
C ARG A 102 2.72 -1.87 -14.92
N ARG A 103 3.43 -3.00 -14.78
CA ARG A 103 4.86 -3.07 -15.07
C ARG A 103 5.15 -2.72 -16.53
N ASP A 104 4.36 -3.25 -17.45
CA ASP A 104 4.49 -2.96 -18.89
C ASP A 104 4.23 -1.48 -19.18
N LYS A 105 3.23 -0.87 -18.54
CA LYS A 105 2.98 0.57 -18.65
C LYS A 105 4.17 1.42 -18.18
N GLN A 106 4.82 1.05 -17.07
CA GLN A 106 6.02 1.75 -16.59
C GLN A 106 7.18 1.62 -17.59
N MET A 107 7.42 0.42 -18.11
CA MET A 107 8.45 0.20 -19.14
C MET A 107 8.14 0.96 -20.43
N LEU A 108 6.86 1.07 -20.83
CA LEU A 108 6.45 1.88 -21.97
C LEU A 108 6.78 3.36 -21.75
N LEU A 109 6.51 3.90 -20.56
CA LEU A 109 6.87 5.28 -20.22
C LEU A 109 8.38 5.52 -20.31
N GLU A 110 9.20 4.59 -19.82
CA GLU A 110 10.66 4.67 -19.93
C GLU A 110 11.15 4.62 -21.39
N LEU A 111 10.59 3.70 -22.21
CA LEU A 111 10.92 3.62 -23.63
C LEU A 111 10.47 4.86 -24.39
N PHE A 112 9.31 5.41 -24.04
CA PHE A 112 8.79 6.63 -24.65
C PHE A 112 9.67 7.85 -24.34
N GLY A 113 10.18 7.98 -23.12
CA GLY A 113 11.17 9.01 -22.77
C GLY A 113 12.45 8.89 -23.60
N LYS A 114 12.97 7.66 -23.78
CA LYS A 114 14.13 7.42 -24.67
C LYS A 114 13.83 7.75 -26.13
N LEU A 115 12.63 7.42 -26.61
CA LEU A 115 12.22 7.79 -27.96
C LEU A 115 12.15 9.30 -28.14
N GLN A 116 11.72 10.06 -27.13
CA GLN A 116 11.71 11.53 -27.17
C GLN A 116 13.12 12.11 -27.29
N GLU A 117 14.10 11.54 -26.60
CA GLU A 117 15.50 11.98 -26.66
C GLU A 117 16.16 11.72 -28.02
N THR A 118 15.78 10.64 -28.70
CA THR A 118 16.40 10.23 -29.98
C THR A 118 15.58 10.61 -31.21
N SER A 119 14.34 11.09 -31.04
CA SER A 119 13.46 11.31 -32.19
C SER A 119 13.81 12.59 -32.94
N PRO A 120 13.94 12.54 -34.28
CA PRO A 120 13.93 13.74 -35.11
C PRO A 120 12.52 14.35 -35.24
N VAL A 121 11.48 13.64 -34.80
CA VAL A 121 10.09 14.09 -34.79
C VAL A 121 9.74 14.51 -33.37
N ASP A 122 9.11 15.67 -33.21
CA ASP A 122 8.60 16.06 -31.90
C ASP A 122 7.41 15.15 -31.52
N ILE A 123 7.67 14.24 -30.58
CA ILE A 123 6.66 13.31 -30.06
C ILE A 123 6.22 13.69 -28.63
N ARG A 124 6.54 14.90 -28.16
CA ARG A 124 6.19 15.35 -26.79
C ARG A 124 4.69 15.42 -26.53
N ASP A 125 3.91 15.73 -27.58
CA ASP A 125 2.46 15.87 -27.49
C ASP A 125 1.70 14.55 -27.73
N TRP A 126 2.40 13.42 -27.92
CA TRP A 126 1.73 12.15 -28.17
C TRP A 126 1.21 11.54 -26.87
N ASP A 127 -0.09 11.23 -26.82
CA ASP A 127 -0.65 10.42 -25.74
C ASP A 127 -0.30 8.95 -25.97
N PHE A 128 0.71 8.45 -25.27
CA PHE A 128 1.15 7.06 -25.36
C PHE A 128 0.06 6.04 -24.97
N SER A 129 -0.97 6.45 -24.23
CA SER A 129 -2.10 5.58 -23.89
C SER A 129 -3.11 5.46 -25.03
N ASN A 130 -3.03 6.33 -26.04
CA ASN A 130 -3.95 6.40 -27.16
C ASN A 130 -3.28 6.96 -28.42
N LEU A 131 -2.24 6.27 -28.90
CA LEU A 131 -1.54 6.66 -30.12
C LEU A 131 -2.46 6.53 -31.35
N SER A 132 -2.48 7.54 -32.20
CA SER A 132 -3.20 7.51 -33.47
C SER A 132 -2.56 6.51 -34.44
N GLU A 133 -3.31 6.07 -35.47
CA GLU A 133 -2.76 5.17 -36.49
C GLU A 133 -1.54 5.77 -37.19
N GLY A 134 -1.55 7.09 -37.45
CA GLY A 134 -0.40 7.80 -38.03
C GLY A 134 0.83 7.74 -37.12
N GLN A 135 0.67 8.01 -35.82
CA GLN A 135 1.75 7.91 -34.83
C GLN A 135 2.30 6.49 -34.72
N MET A 136 1.41 5.49 -34.74
CA MET A 136 1.80 4.07 -34.76
C MET A 136 2.57 3.70 -36.03
N GLU A 137 2.18 4.21 -37.20
CA GLU A 137 2.91 3.95 -38.44
C GLU A 137 4.30 4.61 -38.44
N THR A 138 4.42 5.83 -37.91
CA THR A 138 5.74 6.47 -37.72
C THR A 138 6.66 5.60 -36.86
N LEU A 139 6.18 5.03 -35.76
CA LEU A 139 6.96 4.11 -34.92
C LEU A 139 7.32 2.82 -35.66
N ARG A 140 6.41 2.28 -36.48
CA ARG A 140 6.69 1.09 -37.30
C ARG A 140 7.76 1.37 -38.36
N GLN A 141 7.74 2.53 -39.01
CA GLN A 141 8.76 2.93 -39.96
C GLN A 141 10.14 3.03 -39.30
N ARG A 142 10.23 3.63 -38.11
CA ARG A 142 11.47 3.70 -37.32
C ARG A 142 11.97 2.32 -36.88
N ALA A 143 11.06 1.43 -36.48
CA ALA A 143 11.42 0.05 -36.18
C ALA A 143 11.99 -0.67 -37.41
N ARG A 144 11.40 -0.46 -38.61
CA ARG A 144 11.88 -1.03 -39.88
C ARG A 144 13.26 -0.47 -40.29
N SER A 145 13.57 0.78 -39.94
CA SER A 145 14.90 1.37 -40.16
C SER A 145 15.96 0.90 -39.16
N GLY A 146 15.64 -0.08 -38.30
CA GLY A 146 16.58 -0.70 -37.38
C GLY A 146 16.71 0.01 -36.03
N GLU A 147 15.82 0.94 -35.68
CA GLU A 147 15.85 1.56 -34.35
C GLU A 147 15.26 0.61 -33.29
N PRO A 148 16.08 0.08 -32.36
CA PRO A 148 15.64 -0.96 -31.42
C PRO A 148 14.59 -0.44 -30.44
N THR A 149 14.68 0.81 -30.00
CA THR A 149 13.73 1.41 -29.05
C THR A 149 12.31 1.44 -29.60
N SER A 150 12.16 1.73 -30.91
CA SER A 150 10.86 1.74 -31.58
C SER A 150 10.26 0.33 -31.70
N ALA A 151 11.09 -0.67 -32.00
CA ALA A 151 10.68 -2.07 -32.05
C ALA A 151 10.24 -2.60 -30.67
N ASP A 152 11.05 -2.34 -29.63
CA ASP A 152 10.76 -2.74 -28.25
C ASP A 152 9.47 -2.07 -27.74
N PHE A 153 9.27 -0.79 -28.06
CA PHE A 153 8.06 -0.05 -27.71
C PHE A 153 6.81 -0.67 -28.36
N LEU A 154 6.85 -0.96 -29.66
CA LEU A 154 5.71 -1.56 -30.37
C LEU A 154 5.36 -2.95 -29.82
N ALA A 155 6.37 -3.78 -29.56
CA ALA A 155 6.17 -5.12 -29.01
C ALA A 155 5.53 -5.07 -27.61
N LEU A 156 6.05 -4.20 -26.74
CA LEU A 156 5.54 -4.02 -25.39
C LEU A 156 4.14 -3.39 -25.39
N SER A 157 3.87 -2.43 -26.29
CA SER A 157 2.56 -1.79 -26.43
C SER A 157 1.51 -2.81 -26.84
N SER A 158 1.81 -3.66 -27.83
CA SER A 158 0.92 -4.76 -28.24
C SER A 158 0.60 -5.71 -27.08
N ARG A 159 1.62 -6.11 -26.30
CA ARG A 159 1.43 -6.96 -25.11
C ARG A 159 0.54 -6.30 -24.07
N TYR A 160 0.77 -5.02 -23.76
CA TYR A 160 -0.03 -4.25 -22.82
C TYR A 160 -1.50 -4.17 -23.24
N HIS A 161 -1.79 -3.86 -24.51
CA HIS A 161 -3.16 -3.80 -25.03
C HIS A 161 -3.84 -5.17 -25.00
N SER A 162 -3.12 -6.25 -25.33
CA SER A 162 -3.63 -7.62 -25.22
C SER A 162 -4.03 -7.98 -23.78
N LEU A 163 -3.20 -7.62 -22.79
CA LEU A 163 -3.53 -7.80 -21.36
C LEU A 163 -4.76 -6.98 -20.96
N LYS A 164 -4.85 -5.72 -21.38
CA LYS A 164 -6.01 -4.86 -21.11
C LYS A 164 -7.30 -5.42 -21.70
N ASN A 165 -7.25 -5.95 -22.92
CA ASN A 165 -8.39 -6.58 -23.58
C ASN A 165 -8.81 -7.87 -22.86
N ARG A 166 -7.85 -8.70 -22.46
CA ARG A 166 -8.14 -9.93 -21.69
C ARG A 166 -8.73 -9.63 -20.32
N ILE A 167 -8.19 -8.64 -19.60
CA ILE A 167 -8.76 -8.14 -18.34
C ILE A 167 -10.21 -7.72 -18.60
N SER A 168 -10.45 -6.80 -19.55
CA SER A 168 -11.80 -6.33 -19.90
C SER A 168 -12.77 -7.48 -20.23
N GLY A 169 -12.31 -8.49 -20.97
CA GLY A 169 -13.08 -9.69 -21.25
C GLY A 169 -13.47 -10.48 -20.00
N LEU A 170 -12.56 -10.64 -19.04
CA LEU A 170 -12.89 -11.25 -17.74
C LEU A 170 -13.84 -10.38 -16.91
N GLU A 171 -13.65 -9.06 -16.86
CA GLU A 171 -14.55 -8.17 -16.10
C GLU A 171 -15.97 -8.22 -16.66
N LYS A 172 -16.13 -8.28 -17.98
CA LYS A 172 -17.45 -8.46 -18.63
C LYS A 172 -18.10 -9.79 -18.23
N ARG A 173 -17.33 -10.87 -18.12
CA ARG A 173 -17.82 -12.22 -17.75
C ARG A 173 -18.18 -12.32 -16.28
N LEU A 174 -17.38 -11.75 -15.40
CA LEU A 174 -17.60 -11.75 -13.95
C LEU A 174 -18.67 -10.75 -13.51
N GLY A 175 -18.96 -9.75 -14.34
CA GLY A 175 -19.71 -8.56 -13.96
C GLY A 175 -18.78 -7.46 -13.48
N GLN A 176 -19.15 -6.21 -13.77
CA GLN A 176 -18.29 -5.07 -13.46
C GLN A 176 -18.13 -4.91 -11.93
N PRO A 177 -16.89 -4.72 -11.44
CA PRO A 177 -16.65 -4.43 -10.05
C PRO A 177 -17.13 -3.01 -9.70
N ARG A 178 -17.41 -2.77 -8.42
CA ARG A 178 -17.58 -1.39 -7.93
C ARG A 178 -16.20 -0.77 -7.74
N VAL A 179 -15.94 0.34 -8.42
CA VAL A 179 -14.74 1.15 -8.18
C VAL A 179 -14.97 1.98 -6.92
N VAL A 180 -14.06 1.85 -5.96
CA VAL A 180 -14.10 2.56 -4.68
C VAL A 180 -13.87 4.04 -4.91
N VAL A 181 -14.71 4.87 -4.32
CA VAL A 181 -14.54 6.34 -4.25
C VAL A 181 -14.20 6.79 -2.82
N SER A 182 -13.86 8.07 -2.65
CA SER A 182 -13.56 8.61 -1.32
C SER A 182 -14.78 8.51 -0.41
N GLY A 183 -14.59 7.95 0.80
CA GLY A 183 -15.65 7.75 1.78
C GLY A 183 -16.41 6.43 1.67
N ASP A 184 -16.21 5.66 0.60
CA ASP A 184 -16.74 4.30 0.52
C ASP A 184 -16.13 3.43 1.65
N THR A 185 -16.96 2.57 2.22
CA THR A 185 -16.53 1.49 3.12
C THR A 185 -16.87 0.15 2.48
N HIS A 186 -16.11 -0.90 2.80
CA HIS A 186 -16.41 -2.22 2.26
C HIS A 186 -17.82 -2.68 2.67
N PHE A 187 -18.23 -2.39 3.90
CA PHE A 187 -19.58 -2.61 4.40
C PHE A 187 -20.66 -1.99 3.48
N GLN A 188 -20.55 -0.69 3.17
CA GLN A 188 -21.57 0.01 2.38
C GLN A 188 -21.66 -0.57 0.97
N ILE A 189 -20.51 -0.87 0.36
CA ILE A 189 -20.45 -1.48 -0.98
C ILE A 189 -21.18 -2.83 -1.01
N VAL A 190 -20.96 -3.68 0.00
CA VAL A 190 -21.63 -4.97 0.10
C VAL A 190 -23.11 -4.83 0.39
N TYR A 191 -23.49 -3.93 1.31
CA TYR A 191 -24.88 -3.66 1.64
C TYR A 191 -25.68 -3.19 0.41
N ASP A 192 -25.13 -2.26 -0.36
CA ASP A 192 -25.74 -1.76 -1.60
C ASP A 192 -25.90 -2.89 -2.62
N PHE A 193 -24.88 -3.75 -2.78
CA PHE A 193 -24.97 -4.89 -3.68
C PHE A 193 -26.10 -5.86 -3.26
N LEU A 194 -26.16 -6.23 -1.98
CA LEU A 194 -27.16 -7.17 -1.48
C LEU A 194 -28.57 -6.59 -1.57
N SER A 195 -28.77 -5.34 -1.14
CA SER A 195 -30.08 -4.70 -1.13
C SER A 195 -30.56 -4.31 -2.52
N VAL A 196 -29.76 -3.58 -3.29
CA VAL A 196 -30.18 -2.99 -4.57
C VAL A 196 -30.12 -4.02 -5.70
N ARG A 197 -29.04 -4.81 -5.78
CA ARG A 197 -28.82 -5.69 -6.93
C ARG A 197 -29.41 -7.08 -6.74
N THR A 198 -29.45 -7.59 -5.52
CA THR A 198 -30.02 -8.93 -5.24
C THR A 198 -31.40 -8.89 -4.58
N GLY A 199 -31.92 -7.70 -4.23
CA GLY A 199 -33.26 -7.51 -3.67
C GLY A 199 -33.41 -8.04 -2.23
N LYS A 200 -32.31 -8.21 -1.50
CA LYS A 200 -32.32 -8.75 -0.14
C LYS A 200 -32.89 -7.73 0.83
N SER A 201 -33.69 -8.20 1.78
CA SER A 201 -34.18 -7.33 2.86
C SER A 201 -33.00 -6.81 3.70
N ALA A 202 -33.19 -5.66 4.35
CA ALA A 202 -32.15 -5.08 5.21
C ALA A 202 -31.66 -6.07 6.30
N ALA A 203 -32.59 -6.82 6.90
CA ALA A 203 -32.28 -7.82 7.92
C ALA A 203 -31.47 -9.01 7.35
N GLU A 204 -31.81 -9.48 6.15
CA GLU A 204 -31.07 -10.56 5.49
C GLU A 204 -29.67 -10.10 5.06
N ALA A 205 -29.56 -8.90 4.48
CA ALA A 205 -28.29 -8.30 4.09
C ALA A 205 -27.36 -8.13 5.31
N GLN A 206 -27.89 -7.67 6.44
CA GLN A 206 -27.12 -7.54 7.69
C GLN A 206 -26.59 -8.88 8.19
N ARG A 207 -27.39 -9.96 8.14
CA ARG A 207 -26.93 -11.30 8.52
C ARG A 207 -25.77 -11.76 7.64
N ILE A 208 -25.91 -11.64 6.32
CA ILE A 208 -24.85 -12.01 5.37
C ILE A 208 -23.57 -11.20 5.64
N ILE A 209 -23.71 -9.90 5.89
CA ILE A 209 -22.59 -8.99 6.18
C ILE A 209 -21.86 -9.39 7.46
N GLN A 210 -22.57 -9.79 8.52
CA GLN A 210 -21.95 -10.21 9.78
C GLN A 210 -21.02 -11.42 9.61
N ASP A 211 -21.35 -12.33 8.69
CA ASP A 211 -20.56 -13.52 8.38
C ASP A 211 -19.48 -13.27 7.31
N THR A 212 -19.39 -12.06 6.78
CA THR A 212 -18.47 -11.69 5.70
C THR A 212 -17.16 -11.13 6.26
N GLN A 213 -16.02 -11.60 5.73
CA GLN A 213 -14.73 -10.99 6.00
C GLN A 213 -14.53 -9.73 5.16
N PHE A 214 -14.52 -8.57 5.81
CA PHE A 214 -14.21 -7.30 5.15
C PHE A 214 -12.72 -7.01 5.11
N GLN A 215 -12.32 -6.36 4.03
CA GLN A 215 -11.03 -5.70 3.89
C GLN A 215 -11.22 -4.19 3.99
N ASP A 216 -10.72 -3.59 5.06
CA ASP A 216 -10.68 -2.15 5.28
C ASP A 216 -9.30 -1.73 5.84
N PRO A 217 -8.84 -0.49 5.61
CA PRO A 217 -9.52 0.55 4.83
C PRO A 217 -9.42 0.32 3.32
N LEU A 218 -10.40 0.84 2.58
CA LEU A 218 -10.36 0.89 1.11
C LEU A 218 -9.78 2.23 0.63
N LEU A 219 -8.96 2.18 -0.43
CA LEU A 219 -8.46 3.37 -1.11
C LEU A 219 -9.27 3.67 -2.37
N PRO A 220 -9.50 4.95 -2.71
CA PRO A 220 -10.07 5.32 -3.99
C PRO A 220 -9.32 4.68 -5.16
N GLY A 221 -10.06 4.07 -6.08
CA GLY A 221 -9.53 3.33 -7.22
C GLY A 221 -9.40 1.82 -7.01
N PHE A 222 -9.56 1.30 -5.79
CA PHE A 222 -9.78 -0.14 -5.58
C PHE A 222 -11.02 -0.62 -6.34
N LYS A 223 -11.07 -1.91 -6.64
CA LYS A 223 -12.22 -2.58 -7.26
C LYS A 223 -12.74 -3.63 -6.30
N VAL A 224 -14.03 -3.55 -5.94
CA VAL A 224 -14.70 -4.54 -5.11
C VAL A 224 -15.61 -5.40 -5.98
N TRP A 225 -15.35 -6.70 -5.95
CA TRP A 225 -16.05 -7.73 -6.70
C TRP A 225 -17.00 -8.44 -5.76
N ASN A 226 -18.30 -8.29 -6.00
CA ASN A 226 -19.33 -8.92 -5.18
C ASN A 226 -20.03 -10.01 -5.99
N PHE A 227 -20.13 -11.20 -5.42
CA PHE A 227 -20.79 -12.33 -6.06
C PHE A 227 -21.87 -12.91 -5.15
N TRP A 228 -23.02 -13.17 -5.75
CA TRP A 228 -24.08 -13.97 -5.14
C TRP A 228 -24.08 -15.32 -5.84
N LEU A 229 -23.55 -16.33 -5.16
CA LEU A 229 -23.38 -17.69 -5.68
C LEU A 229 -24.36 -18.64 -4.98
N PRO A 230 -24.61 -19.84 -5.53
CA PRO A 230 -25.45 -20.84 -4.86
C PRO A 230 -24.99 -21.18 -3.43
N ASP A 231 -23.68 -21.06 -3.16
CA ASP A 231 -23.06 -21.35 -1.86
C ASP A 231 -23.01 -20.14 -0.91
N GLY A 232 -23.60 -19.02 -1.31
CA GLY A 232 -23.69 -17.79 -0.53
C GLY A 232 -22.94 -16.62 -1.17
N PHE A 233 -22.74 -15.60 -0.34
CA PHE A 233 -22.10 -14.36 -0.73
C PHE A 233 -20.57 -14.44 -0.60
N CYS A 234 -19.85 -13.86 -1.56
CA CYS A 234 -18.43 -13.58 -1.40
C CYS A 234 -18.04 -12.23 -2.01
N THR A 235 -16.98 -11.65 -1.44
CA THR A 235 -16.42 -10.37 -1.89
C THR A 235 -14.90 -10.48 -2.03
N PHE A 236 -14.35 -9.80 -3.04
CA PHE A 236 -12.91 -9.69 -3.26
C PHE A 236 -12.54 -8.24 -3.57
N VAL A 237 -11.38 -7.78 -3.07
CA VAL A 237 -10.86 -6.44 -3.39
C VAL A 237 -9.60 -6.59 -4.22
N THR A 238 -9.57 -5.91 -5.37
CA THR A 238 -8.37 -5.77 -6.20
C THR A 238 -7.91 -4.32 -6.23
N GLN A 239 -6.64 -4.11 -6.59
CA GLN A 239 -6.02 -2.79 -6.52
C GLN A 239 -6.63 -1.76 -7.48
N GLY A 240 -7.09 -2.19 -8.67
CA GLY A 240 -7.57 -1.27 -9.70
C GLY A 240 -6.55 -0.16 -10.00
N THR A 241 -6.95 1.11 -9.83
CA THR A 241 -6.12 2.30 -10.08
C THR A 241 -5.45 2.88 -8.84
N ALA A 242 -5.69 2.30 -7.64
CA ALA A 242 -5.08 2.79 -6.41
C ALA A 242 -3.56 2.61 -6.40
N HIS A 243 -2.86 3.49 -5.69
CA HIS A 243 -1.39 3.52 -5.64
C HIS A 243 -0.77 2.42 -4.77
N LEU A 244 -1.49 1.92 -3.76
CA LEU A 244 -1.10 0.78 -2.92
C LEU A 244 -1.95 -0.44 -3.25
N THR A 245 -1.47 -1.64 -2.97
CA THR A 245 -2.30 -2.86 -2.99
C THR A 245 -3.20 -2.93 -1.74
N PRO A 246 -4.27 -3.75 -1.76
CA PRO A 246 -5.07 -4.03 -0.56
C PRO A 246 -4.24 -4.56 0.62
N ALA A 247 -3.28 -5.46 0.34
CA ALA A 247 -2.39 -6.02 1.36
C ALA A 247 -1.46 -4.96 1.98
N GLU A 248 -0.88 -4.07 1.18
CA GLU A 248 -0.06 -2.96 1.67
C GLU A 248 -0.88 -1.98 2.50
N THR A 249 -2.10 -1.69 2.06
CA THR A 249 -3.05 -0.80 2.76
C THR A 249 -3.43 -1.37 4.12
N ALA A 250 -3.80 -2.65 4.18
CA ALA A 250 -4.08 -3.35 5.44
C ALA A 250 -2.86 -3.36 6.37
N ARG A 251 -1.66 -3.60 5.82
CA ARG A 251 -0.40 -3.54 6.59
C ARG A 251 -0.13 -2.14 7.14
N GLN A 252 -0.31 -1.10 6.34
CA GLN A 252 -0.10 0.29 6.76
C GLN A 252 -1.12 0.71 7.81
N ALA A 253 -2.39 0.33 7.65
CA ALA A 253 -3.44 0.57 8.63
C ALA A 253 -3.14 -0.15 9.97
N LYS A 254 -2.70 -1.41 9.89
CA LYS A 254 -2.26 -2.19 11.06
C LYS A 254 -1.07 -1.51 11.76
N GLU A 255 -0.05 -1.10 11.01
CA GLU A 255 1.11 -0.43 11.62
C GLU A 255 0.72 0.91 12.24
N THR A 256 -0.14 1.69 11.57
CA THR A 256 -0.66 2.96 12.12
C THR A 256 -1.45 2.72 13.40
N ALA A 257 -2.29 1.68 13.45
CA ALA A 257 -3.03 1.30 14.64
C ALA A 257 -2.07 0.84 15.76
N LEU A 258 -1.03 0.06 15.43
CA LEU A 258 -0.02 -0.38 16.38
C LEU A 258 0.79 0.80 16.94
N VAL A 259 1.22 1.74 16.10
CA VAL A 259 1.85 2.99 16.54
C VAL A 259 0.91 3.70 17.51
N ARG A 260 -0.36 3.93 17.12
CA ARG A 260 -1.34 4.62 17.96
C ARG A 260 -1.56 3.94 19.31
N LEU A 261 -1.65 2.61 19.34
CA LEU A 261 -1.81 1.83 20.58
C LEU A 261 -0.56 1.87 21.46
N ASN A 262 0.62 1.97 20.86
CA ASN A 262 1.88 2.04 21.59
C ASN A 262 2.35 3.47 21.89
N SER A 263 1.63 4.49 21.43
CA SER A 263 1.96 5.88 21.66
C SER A 263 1.43 6.42 22.99
N LEU A 264 2.19 7.34 23.58
CA LEU A 264 1.73 8.25 24.63
C LEU A 264 1.37 9.59 23.99
N PHE A 265 0.13 10.02 24.15
CA PHE A 265 -0.36 11.29 23.65
C PHE A 265 -0.26 12.34 24.74
N TYR A 266 0.20 13.55 24.42
CA TYR A 266 0.37 14.58 25.43
C TYR A 266 0.10 16.00 24.96
N ILE A 267 -0.18 16.87 25.93
CA ILE A 267 -0.11 18.32 25.81
C ILE A 267 0.96 18.79 26.79
N SER A 268 1.84 19.69 26.38
CA SER A 268 2.81 20.33 27.27
C SER A 268 2.62 21.84 27.27
N GLY A 269 2.73 22.47 28.43
CA GLY A 269 2.58 23.91 28.56
C GLY A 269 3.07 24.44 29.91
N SER A 270 3.24 25.76 30.01
CA SER A 270 3.35 26.40 31.32
C SER A 270 2.02 26.27 32.07
N VAL A 271 2.05 26.21 33.41
CA VAL A 271 0.82 26.14 34.21
C VAL A 271 -0.15 27.28 33.84
N THR A 272 0.35 28.51 33.74
CA THR A 272 -0.43 29.68 33.32
C THR A 272 -1.06 29.51 31.93
N GLY A 273 -0.27 29.14 30.92
CA GLY A 273 -0.78 28.97 29.56
C GLY A 273 -1.75 27.79 29.42
N LEU A 274 -1.64 26.77 30.28
CA LEU A 274 -2.61 25.67 30.33
C LEU A 274 -3.93 26.08 30.98
N HIS A 275 -3.92 27.00 31.95
CA HIS A 275 -5.14 27.59 32.51
C HIS A 275 -5.84 28.50 31.51
N GLU A 276 -5.10 29.37 30.82
CA GLU A 276 -5.64 30.25 29.78
C GLU A 276 -6.36 29.47 28.67
N ARG A 277 -5.79 28.33 28.27
CA ARG A 277 -6.38 27.41 27.27
C ARG A 277 -7.46 26.49 27.83
N LYS A 278 -7.87 26.66 29.09
CA LYS A 278 -8.84 25.81 29.80
C LYS A 278 -8.47 24.31 29.76
N THR A 279 -7.18 23.99 29.65
CA THR A 279 -6.66 22.62 29.73
C THR A 279 -6.53 22.20 31.19
N LEU A 280 -6.13 23.14 32.05
CA LEU A 280 -6.16 23.01 33.51
C LEU A 280 -7.20 23.96 34.09
N ILE A 281 -7.88 23.51 35.13
CA ILE A 281 -8.87 24.30 35.87
C ILE A 281 -8.48 24.39 37.34
N SER A 282 -8.76 25.55 37.93
CA SER A 282 -8.60 25.76 39.37
C SER A 282 -9.78 25.10 40.09
N GLY A 283 -9.49 24.11 40.91
CA GLY A 283 -10.46 23.43 41.77
C GLY A 283 -10.60 24.09 43.14
N PHE A 284 -11.47 23.51 43.96
CA PHE A 284 -11.68 23.90 45.35
C PHE A 284 -10.36 23.91 46.13
N LEU A 285 -10.12 24.93 46.95
CA LEU A 285 -8.87 25.17 47.71
C LEU A 285 -7.60 25.31 46.83
N LYS A 286 -7.69 25.97 45.66
CA LYS A 286 -6.56 26.19 44.74
C LYS A 286 -5.94 24.89 44.19
N SER A 287 -6.66 23.76 44.24
CA SER A 287 -6.16 22.51 43.66
C SER A 287 -6.22 22.56 42.13
N THR A 288 -5.10 22.44 41.41
CA THR A 288 -5.14 22.32 39.94
C THR A 288 -5.67 20.95 39.52
N ARG A 289 -6.66 20.92 38.61
CA ARG A 289 -7.23 19.69 38.05
C ARG A 289 -7.23 19.74 36.52
N LEU A 290 -7.29 18.56 35.91
CA LEU A 290 -7.41 18.41 34.46
C LEU A 290 -8.84 18.73 34.04
N ALA A 291 -9.02 19.56 33.01
CA ALA A 291 -10.32 19.77 32.39
C ALA A 291 -10.74 18.55 31.55
N GLU A 292 -12.00 18.48 31.15
CA GLU A 292 -12.42 17.53 30.12
C GLU A 292 -11.85 17.97 28.76
N ILE A 293 -10.89 17.21 28.25
CA ILE A 293 -10.15 17.53 27.03
C ILE A 293 -10.53 16.50 25.97
N SER A 294 -11.01 16.99 24.83
CA SER A 294 -11.33 16.13 23.70
C SER A 294 -10.06 15.40 23.18
N PRO A 295 -10.16 14.14 22.74
CA PRO A 295 -9.01 13.40 22.21
C PRO A 295 -8.23 14.13 21.11
N GLY A 296 -8.88 14.96 20.30
CA GLY A 296 -8.27 15.72 19.21
C GLY A 296 -7.36 16.88 19.65
N GLN A 297 -7.42 17.29 20.91
CA GLN A 297 -6.55 18.34 21.46
C GLN A 297 -5.15 17.81 21.81
N PHE A 298 -4.96 16.50 21.95
CA PHE A 298 -3.65 15.88 22.19
C PHE A 298 -2.89 15.69 20.86
N ARG A 299 -2.30 16.78 20.37
CA ARG A 299 -1.61 16.82 19.07
C ARG A 299 -0.20 16.23 19.08
N LEU A 300 0.43 16.15 20.25
CA LEU A 300 1.77 15.57 20.39
C LEU A 300 1.67 14.10 20.80
N SER A 301 2.57 13.28 20.28
CA SER A 301 2.70 11.88 20.70
C SER A 301 4.14 11.40 20.60
N ILE A 302 4.47 10.37 21.38
CA ILE A 302 5.71 9.60 21.21
C ILE A 302 5.37 8.11 21.12
N ASP A 303 5.98 7.38 20.19
CA ASP A 303 5.87 5.91 20.14
C ASP A 303 6.79 5.31 21.21
N LEU A 304 6.19 4.67 22.22
CA LEU A 304 6.93 4.12 23.36
C LEU A 304 7.84 2.93 22.99
N ARG A 305 7.73 2.39 21.76
CA ARG A 305 8.64 1.36 21.24
C ARG A 305 10.02 1.95 20.94
N SER A 306 10.09 3.13 20.33
CA SER A 306 11.33 3.79 19.88
C SER A 306 11.80 4.91 20.81
N GLN A 307 10.89 5.62 21.46
CA GLN A 307 11.19 6.78 22.29
C GLN A 307 10.55 6.67 23.68
N GLN A 308 11.29 7.03 24.72
CA GLN A 308 10.80 6.97 26.11
C GLN A 308 10.98 8.28 26.87
N HIS A 309 11.48 9.32 26.21
CA HIS A 309 11.72 10.61 26.83
C HIS A 309 10.95 11.72 26.11
N ILE A 310 10.32 12.60 26.88
CA ILE A 310 9.68 13.84 26.41
C ILE A 310 10.51 14.98 26.98
N ARG A 311 11.02 15.86 26.11
CA ARG A 311 11.82 17.01 26.52
C ARG A 311 11.05 18.29 26.23
N VAL A 312 10.93 19.14 27.24
CA VAL A 312 10.24 20.43 27.16
C VAL A 312 11.26 21.53 27.44
N GLN A 313 11.37 22.49 26.53
CA GLN A 313 12.31 23.62 26.63
C GLN A 313 11.62 24.82 27.30
N ALA A 314 12.32 25.54 28.16
CA ALA A 314 11.79 26.74 28.82
C ALA A 314 11.35 27.80 27.80
N ALA A 315 12.21 28.04 26.79
CA ALA A 315 11.96 29.02 25.73
C ALA A 315 10.70 28.70 24.90
N ALA A 316 10.44 27.41 24.62
CA ALA A 316 9.24 26.99 23.87
C ALA A 316 7.93 27.29 24.64
N LEU A 317 8.03 27.46 25.96
CA LEU A 317 6.92 27.84 26.85
C LEU A 317 6.94 29.31 27.25
N GLN A 318 7.84 30.12 26.67
CA GLN A 318 8.06 31.53 27.05
C GLN A 318 8.43 31.71 28.53
N LEU A 319 9.08 30.70 29.12
CA LEU A 319 9.57 30.73 30.49
C LEU A 319 11.07 31.07 30.52
N LYS A 320 11.49 31.82 31.55
CA LYS A 320 12.92 32.14 31.78
C LYS A 320 13.72 30.90 32.23
N LYS A 321 13.11 30.06 33.05
CA LYS A 321 13.64 28.78 33.53
C LYS A 321 12.48 27.84 33.84
N VAL A 322 12.72 26.54 33.78
CA VAL A 322 11.83 25.50 34.29
C VAL A 322 12.37 24.97 35.61
N SER A 323 11.49 24.82 36.58
CA SER A 323 11.82 24.46 37.96
C SER A 323 11.12 23.17 38.41
N ALA A 324 9.88 22.97 37.98
CA ALA A 324 9.10 21.79 38.32
C ALA A 324 8.23 21.33 37.14
N LEU A 325 7.74 20.10 37.25
CA LEU A 325 6.84 19.49 36.28
C LEU A 325 5.83 18.60 36.99
N THR A 326 4.56 18.75 36.62
CA THR A 326 3.46 17.92 37.07
C THR A 326 2.83 17.20 35.88
N ILE A 327 2.61 15.89 36.00
CA ILE A 327 1.86 15.10 35.02
C ILE A 327 0.42 14.92 35.50
N PHE A 328 -0.54 15.14 34.60
CA PHE A 328 -1.95 14.83 34.80
C PHE A 328 -2.38 13.70 33.84
N PRO A 329 -3.28 12.79 34.28
CA PRO A 329 -3.85 12.67 35.63
C PRO A 329 -2.79 12.36 36.70
N ARG A 330 -3.04 12.78 37.95
CA ARG A 330 -2.09 12.67 39.08
C ARG A 330 -1.94 11.25 39.64
N GLU A 331 -2.54 10.25 38.99
CA GLU A 331 -2.41 8.84 39.35
C GLU A 331 -1.03 8.26 39.02
N PHE A 332 -0.27 8.92 38.13
CA PHE A 332 1.11 8.54 37.80
C PHE A 332 2.09 9.08 38.83
N ASN A 333 2.98 8.22 39.31
CA ASN A 333 3.89 8.53 40.41
C ASN A 333 5.30 8.80 39.90
N ALA A 334 5.86 9.96 40.24
CA ALA A 334 7.26 10.28 39.98
C ALA A 334 8.19 9.28 40.71
N GLY A 335 9.30 8.91 40.08
CA GLY A 335 10.26 7.91 40.57
C GLY A 335 9.83 6.44 40.37
N LYS A 336 8.53 6.17 40.23
CA LYS A 336 7.98 4.82 40.04
C LYS A 336 7.50 4.55 38.61
N ASP A 337 6.71 5.48 38.07
CA ASP A 337 6.05 5.35 36.77
C ASP A 337 6.79 6.17 35.69
N TYR A 338 7.33 7.32 36.09
CA TYR A 338 8.18 8.19 35.29
C TYR A 338 9.28 8.82 36.14
N ALA A 339 10.39 9.21 35.53
CA ALA A 339 11.45 10.01 36.14
C ALA A 339 11.52 11.39 35.50
N VAL A 340 11.99 12.38 36.27
CA VAL A 340 12.16 13.76 35.79
C VAL A 340 13.62 14.15 35.93
N ARG A 341 14.18 14.76 34.87
CA ARG A 341 15.53 15.33 34.88
C ARG A 341 15.47 16.78 34.45
N LEU A 342 15.99 17.66 35.30
CA LEU A 342 16.20 19.07 34.99
C LEU A 342 17.51 19.26 34.23
N GLY A 343 17.47 20.08 33.20
CA GLY A 343 18.66 20.52 32.47
C GLY A 343 19.47 21.55 33.24
N PRO A 344 20.72 21.80 32.83
CA PRO A 344 21.54 22.86 33.40
C PRO A 344 20.80 24.20 33.38
N ARG A 345 20.85 24.93 34.52
CA ARG A 345 20.20 26.23 34.72
C ARG A 345 18.67 26.26 34.52
N GLY A 346 18.02 25.09 34.46
CA GLY A 346 16.58 25.01 34.19
C GLY A 346 16.21 25.41 32.76
N ASN A 347 17.10 25.20 31.78
CA ASN A 347 16.78 25.52 30.38
C ASN A 347 15.78 24.53 29.75
N TRP A 348 15.72 23.31 30.28
CA TRP A 348 14.80 22.27 29.84
C TRP A 348 14.49 21.30 30.97
N ILE A 349 13.40 20.56 30.81
CA ILE A 349 13.01 19.44 31.68
C ILE A 349 12.68 18.24 30.81
N GLN A 350 13.11 17.06 31.25
CA GLN A 350 12.87 15.80 30.54
C GLN A 350 12.10 14.84 31.43
N VAL A 351 11.00 14.31 30.90
CA VAL A 351 10.26 13.19 31.48
C VAL A 351 10.75 11.91 30.82
N THR A 352 11.20 10.93 31.60
CA THR A 352 11.52 9.58 31.13
C THR A 352 10.45 8.61 31.60
N ILE A 353 9.77 7.94 30.68
CA ILE A 353 8.73 6.95 30.98
C ILE A 353 9.39 5.64 31.42
N LEU A 354 9.21 5.26 32.68
CA LEU A 354 9.80 4.05 33.26
C LEU A 354 8.92 2.82 32.98
N LYS A 355 7.59 2.97 33.14
CA LYS A 355 6.62 1.89 32.93
C LYS A 355 5.80 2.10 31.66
N LYS A 356 6.39 1.81 30.50
CA LYS A 356 5.74 2.01 29.19
C LYS A 356 4.31 1.44 29.10
N ARG A 357 4.07 0.26 29.67
CA ARG A 357 2.76 -0.44 29.59
C ARG A 357 1.59 0.41 30.10
N ILE A 358 1.76 1.17 31.18
CA ILE A 358 0.66 1.95 31.76
C ILE A 358 0.40 3.27 31.02
N PHE A 359 1.35 3.71 30.18
CA PHE A 359 1.26 4.94 29.38
C PHE A 359 0.83 4.69 27.91
N ARG A 360 0.87 3.45 27.43
CA ARG A 360 0.42 3.09 26.07
C ARG A 360 -1.05 3.46 25.85
N GLY A 361 -1.33 4.22 24.79
CA GLY A 361 -2.66 4.72 24.47
C GLY A 361 -3.21 5.76 25.44
N ARG A 362 -2.43 6.18 26.46
CA ARG A 362 -2.84 7.20 27.42
C ARG A 362 -2.67 8.60 26.86
N ARG A 363 -3.42 9.51 27.46
CA ARG A 363 -3.38 10.95 27.21
C ARG A 363 -2.97 11.63 28.50
N ILE A 364 -1.91 12.43 28.47
CA ILE A 364 -1.41 13.13 29.64
C ILE A 364 -1.22 14.62 29.38
N VAL A 365 -1.30 15.42 30.43
CA VAL A 365 -0.90 16.83 30.37
C VAL A 365 0.35 17.01 31.21
N ILE A 366 1.36 17.62 30.60
CA ILE A 366 2.64 17.96 31.21
C ILE A 366 2.61 19.45 31.51
N ALA A 367 2.36 19.78 32.78
CA ALA A 367 2.34 21.15 33.27
C ALA A 367 3.72 21.51 33.83
N VAL A 368 4.30 22.59 33.34
CA VAL A 368 5.66 23.04 33.68
C VAL A 368 5.61 24.38 34.39
N GLU A 369 6.42 24.54 35.44
CA GLU A 369 6.53 25.75 36.25
C GLU A 369 7.86 26.48 36.08
#